data_AF-A0A4Q4CLQ4-F1
#
_entry.id   AF-A0A4Q4CLQ4-F1
#
_cell.length_a   1.000
_cell.length_b   1.000
_cell.length_c   1.000
_cell.angle_alpha   90.00
_cell.angle_beta   90.00
_cell.angle_gamma   90.00
#
_symmetry.space_group_name_H-M   'P 1'
#
loop_
_entity.id
_entity.type
_entity.pdbx_description
1 polymer ?
#
loop_
_entity_poly.entity_id
_entity_poly.type
_entity_poly.pdbx_seq_one_letter_code
_entity_poly.pdbx_strand_id
1 'polypeptide(L)'
;MVRAELDDGQVLLALNEIFIGHASHQSARYSLAYAGREEMQSSSGLIVASGTGATGWALSIARATGVTVDVAPEEPAAMFLVREPWPSQATGTGLTGGRLARGDILLVVSRMNEGGVVFADGMEGDRLDFAWGRTLRVTVGDRQLRFVPGARPPPISPRQAARPPRPVAARTTAVVPAPAVGTRPASRRRLIWLLLAIIALVWLFKTVMALITALVAA
;
A
#
# COMPACT_ATOMS: atom_id res chain seq x y z
N MET A 1 -12.12 -13.72 4.98
CA MET A 1 -11.50 -12.37 5.09
C MET A 1 -10.02 -12.50 4.79
N VAL A 2 -9.37 -11.40 4.42
CA VAL A 2 -7.91 -11.34 4.27
C VAL A 2 -7.30 -10.69 5.50
N ARG A 3 -6.20 -11.23 6.01
CA ARG A 3 -5.43 -10.66 7.12
C ARG A 3 -4.07 -10.22 6.61
N ALA A 4 -3.69 -8.99 6.93
CA ALA A 4 -2.36 -8.46 6.69
C ALA A 4 -1.73 -8.07 8.04
N GLU A 5 -0.53 -8.55 8.30
CA GLU A 5 0.17 -8.36 9.57
C GLU A 5 1.60 -7.85 9.31
N LEU A 6 1.94 -6.72 9.92
CA LEU A 6 3.30 -6.17 9.89
C LEU A 6 4.20 -6.83 10.92
N ASP A 7 5.50 -6.69 10.71
CA ASP A 7 6.57 -7.18 11.58
C ASP A 7 6.56 -6.61 13.01
N ASP A 8 5.89 -5.49 13.24
CA ASP A 8 5.67 -4.89 14.57
C ASP A 8 4.36 -5.34 15.23
N GLY A 9 3.61 -6.25 14.60
CA GLY A 9 2.38 -6.82 15.11
C GLY A 9 1.12 -6.00 14.80
N GLN A 10 1.21 -4.88 14.07
CA GLN A 10 0.02 -4.19 13.57
C GLN A 10 -0.72 -5.06 12.54
N VAL A 11 -2.06 -5.03 12.59
CA VAL A 11 -2.91 -5.92 11.81
C VAL A 11 -4.02 -5.15 11.12
N LEU A 12 -4.27 -5.48 9.86
CA LEU A 12 -5.49 -5.15 9.14
C LEU A 12 -6.27 -6.42 8.79
N LEU A 13 -7.60 -6.31 8.84
CA LEU A 13 -8.53 -7.31 8.34
C LEU A 13 -9.40 -6.68 7.27
N ALA A 14 -9.42 -7.28 6.08
CA ALA A 14 -10.27 -6.86 4.98
C ALA A 14 -11.39 -7.88 4.74
N LEU A 15 -12.61 -7.37 4.54
CA LEU A 15 -13.69 -8.18 4.01
C LEU A 15 -13.41 -8.49 2.54
N ASN A 16 -13.12 -7.48 1.73
CA ASN A 16 -12.95 -7.59 0.28
C ASN A 16 -11.48 -7.70 -0.08
N GLU A 17 -10.67 -6.67 0.20
CA GLU A 17 -9.26 -6.69 -0.18
C GLU A 17 -8.33 -5.83 0.69
N ILE A 18 -7.07 -6.23 0.74
CA ILE A 18 -5.96 -5.42 1.21
C ILE A 18 -5.24 -4.86 -0.01
N PHE A 19 -5.03 -3.53 -0.06
CA PHE A 19 -4.12 -2.90 -1.00
C PHE A 19 -2.74 -2.73 -0.36
N ILE A 20 -1.69 -2.99 -1.15
CA ILE A 20 -0.29 -2.81 -0.77
C ILE A 20 0.40 -2.03 -1.89
N GLY A 21 0.93 -0.86 -1.58
CA GLY A 21 1.57 -0.04 -2.60
C GLY A 21 2.02 1.32 -2.10
N HIS A 22 2.02 2.31 -2.99
CA HIS A 22 2.37 3.69 -2.67
C HIS A 22 1.12 4.55 -2.50
N ALA A 23 1.15 5.53 -1.59
CA ALA A 23 0.03 6.46 -1.30
C ALA A 23 -0.30 7.46 -2.41
N SER A 24 0.45 7.45 -3.51
CA SER A 24 0.31 8.37 -4.64
C SER A 24 0.72 7.64 -5.92
N HIS A 25 0.74 8.34 -7.05
CA HIS A 25 1.03 7.76 -8.37
C HIS A 25 2.52 7.44 -8.61
N GLN A 26 3.26 7.05 -7.57
CA GLN A 26 4.63 6.53 -7.69
C GLN A 26 4.61 5.00 -7.75
N SER A 27 5.63 4.42 -8.36
CA SER A 27 5.77 2.96 -8.39
C SER A 27 6.02 2.41 -6.98
N ALA A 28 5.18 1.45 -6.59
CA ALA A 28 5.44 0.60 -5.45
C ALA A 28 6.61 -0.34 -5.78
N ARG A 29 7.60 -0.43 -4.89
CA ARG A 29 8.75 -1.32 -5.03
C ARG A 29 8.80 -2.27 -3.84
N TYR A 30 8.89 -3.56 -4.10
CA TYR A 30 8.85 -4.58 -3.05
C TYR A 30 9.46 -5.90 -3.53
N SER A 31 9.89 -6.75 -2.59
CA SER A 31 10.07 -8.17 -2.87
C SER A 31 8.77 -8.89 -2.59
N LEU A 32 8.38 -9.81 -3.47
CA LEU A 32 7.18 -10.63 -3.35
C LEU A 32 7.58 -12.09 -3.30
N ALA A 33 7.25 -12.80 -2.22
CA ALA A 33 7.51 -14.23 -2.10
C ALA A 33 6.22 -15.02 -1.89
N TYR A 34 6.05 -16.05 -2.72
CA TYR A 34 4.87 -16.91 -2.76
C TYR A 34 5.22 -18.27 -3.37
N ALA A 35 4.75 -19.36 -2.73
CA ALA A 35 4.92 -20.74 -3.21
C ALA A 35 6.37 -21.08 -3.62
N GLY A 36 7.36 -20.69 -2.81
CA GLY A 36 8.77 -20.96 -3.05
C GLY A 36 9.42 -20.11 -4.15
N ARG A 37 8.67 -19.19 -4.77
CA ARG A 37 9.18 -18.20 -5.71
C ARG A 37 9.34 -16.86 -5.02
N GLU A 38 10.37 -16.12 -5.39
CA GLU A 38 10.58 -14.74 -4.98
C GLU A 38 10.82 -13.89 -6.24
N GLU A 39 10.21 -12.70 -6.29
CA GLU A 39 10.40 -11.77 -7.39
C GLU A 39 10.47 -10.33 -6.88
N MET A 40 11.48 -9.61 -7.37
CA MET A 40 11.56 -8.17 -7.19
C MET A 40 10.54 -7.48 -8.10
N GLN A 41 9.69 -6.64 -7.51
CA GLN A 41 8.56 -6.02 -8.19
C GLN A 41 8.69 -4.49 -8.17
N SER A 42 8.29 -3.88 -9.29
CA SER A 42 7.98 -2.46 -9.42
C SER A 42 6.65 -2.36 -10.16
N SER A 43 5.62 -1.83 -9.51
CA SER A 43 4.25 -1.87 -10.04
C SER A 43 3.39 -0.72 -9.49
N SER A 44 2.13 -0.65 -9.90
CA SER A 44 1.11 0.24 -9.30
C SER A 44 0.56 -0.29 -7.95
N GLY A 45 1.30 -1.21 -7.31
CA GLY A 45 0.90 -1.95 -6.12
C GLY A 45 0.38 -3.35 -6.43
N LEU A 46 -0.07 -4.05 -5.39
CA LEU A 46 -0.81 -5.30 -5.50
C LEU A 46 -2.03 -5.26 -4.56
N ILE A 47 -3.01 -6.09 -4.87
CA ILE A 47 -4.11 -6.36 -3.95
C ILE A 47 -4.11 -7.81 -3.53
N VAL A 48 -4.65 -8.08 -2.34
CA VAL A 48 -5.00 -9.43 -1.89
C VAL A 48 -6.47 -9.43 -1.55
N ALA A 49 -7.27 -10.11 -2.37
CA ALA A 49 -8.73 -10.14 -2.28
C ALA A 49 -9.24 -11.48 -1.75
N SER A 50 -10.27 -11.43 -0.91
CA SER A 50 -11.05 -12.61 -0.51
C SER A 50 -11.99 -13.04 -1.65
N GLY A 51 -12.70 -14.15 -1.45
CA GLY A 51 -13.81 -14.53 -2.32
C GLY A 51 -14.88 -13.44 -2.45
N THR A 52 -15.26 -12.75 -1.38
CA THR A 52 -16.26 -11.67 -1.47
C THR A 52 -15.74 -10.48 -2.27
N GLY A 53 -14.43 -10.21 -2.20
CA GLY A 53 -13.75 -9.19 -3.00
C GLY A 53 -13.53 -9.58 -4.47
N ALA A 54 -13.73 -10.85 -4.84
CA ALA A 54 -13.49 -11.35 -6.20
C ALA A 54 -14.33 -10.64 -7.27
N THR A 55 -15.50 -10.09 -6.89
CA THR A 55 -16.40 -9.37 -7.81
C THR A 55 -16.09 -7.87 -7.93
N GLY A 56 -15.19 -7.34 -7.10
CA GLY A 56 -14.82 -5.93 -7.03
C GLY A 56 -13.57 -5.59 -7.83
N TRP A 57 -12.59 -4.97 -7.18
CA TRP A 57 -11.36 -4.53 -7.82
C TRP A 57 -10.58 -5.68 -8.47
N ALA A 58 -10.59 -6.86 -7.82
CA ALA A 58 -9.97 -8.07 -8.35
C ALA A 58 -10.50 -8.46 -9.73
N LEU A 59 -11.82 -8.40 -9.96
CA LEU A 59 -12.42 -8.68 -11.25
C LEU A 59 -11.92 -7.74 -12.35
N SER A 60 -11.83 -6.44 -12.05
CA SER A 60 -11.33 -5.45 -13.01
C SER A 60 -9.87 -5.70 -13.38
N ILE A 61 -9.03 -6.03 -12.40
CA ILE A 61 -7.61 -6.34 -12.65
C ILE A 61 -7.47 -7.64 -13.44
N ALA A 62 -8.18 -8.70 -13.06
CA ALA A 62 -8.17 -9.99 -13.75
C ALA A 62 -8.58 -9.82 -15.22
N ARG A 63 -9.64 -9.05 -15.50
CA ARG A 63 -10.10 -8.75 -16.86
C ARG A 63 -9.07 -7.94 -17.66
N ALA A 64 -8.45 -6.93 -17.05
CA ALA A 64 -7.48 -6.08 -17.74
C ALA A 64 -6.16 -6.80 -18.04
N THR A 65 -5.75 -7.74 -17.18
CA THR A 65 -4.45 -8.42 -17.26
C THR A 65 -4.53 -9.82 -17.87
N GLY A 66 -5.72 -10.41 -17.94
CA GLY A 66 -5.90 -11.81 -18.33
C GLY A 66 -5.46 -12.83 -17.27
N VAL A 67 -5.01 -12.37 -16.09
CA VAL A 67 -4.64 -13.25 -14.98
C VAL A 67 -5.91 -13.91 -14.45
N THR A 68 -5.91 -15.24 -14.41
CA THR A 68 -7.05 -16.04 -13.95
C THR A 68 -6.70 -16.71 -12.62
N VAL A 69 -7.37 -16.27 -11.56
CA VAL A 69 -7.31 -16.90 -10.23
C VAL A 69 -8.73 -17.01 -9.72
N ASP A 70 -9.20 -18.23 -9.49
CA ASP A 70 -10.55 -18.47 -9.03
C ASP A 70 -10.60 -18.63 -7.50
N VAL A 71 -11.50 -17.88 -6.87
CA VAL A 71 -11.84 -17.97 -5.45
C VAL A 71 -13.32 -17.67 -5.33
N ALA A 72 -14.10 -18.65 -4.87
CA ALA A 72 -15.55 -18.45 -4.71
C ALA A 72 -15.86 -17.57 -3.49
N PRO A 73 -16.99 -16.83 -3.47
CA PRO A 73 -17.33 -15.90 -2.39
C PRO A 73 -17.30 -16.49 -0.97
N GLU A 74 -17.76 -17.73 -0.82
CA GLU A 74 -17.84 -18.44 0.45
C GLU A 74 -16.56 -19.24 0.78
N GLU A 75 -15.61 -19.28 -0.15
CA GLU A 75 -14.41 -20.10 -0.02
C GLU A 75 -13.45 -19.51 1.03
N PRO A 76 -12.88 -20.33 1.92
CA PRO A 76 -11.86 -19.89 2.88
C PRO A 76 -10.49 -19.73 2.19
N ALA A 77 -10.43 -18.91 1.15
CA ALA A 77 -9.27 -18.64 0.32
C ALA A 77 -9.21 -17.15 -0.07
N ALA A 78 -8.07 -16.76 -0.61
CA ALA A 78 -7.83 -15.43 -1.15
C ALA A 78 -7.03 -15.53 -2.45
N MET A 79 -6.96 -14.44 -3.20
CA MET A 79 -6.09 -14.29 -4.36
C MET A 79 -5.27 -13.03 -4.22
N PHE A 80 -4.02 -13.04 -4.68
CA PHE A 80 -3.29 -11.81 -4.91
C PHE A 80 -3.22 -11.51 -6.40
N LEU A 81 -3.20 -10.22 -6.73
CA LEU A 81 -3.08 -9.70 -8.09
C LEU A 81 -2.17 -8.47 -8.08
N VAL A 82 -1.09 -8.51 -8.84
CA VAL A 82 -0.17 -7.38 -9.05
C VAL A 82 -0.76 -6.45 -10.12
N ARG A 83 -0.76 -5.16 -9.83
CA ARG A 83 -1.29 -4.13 -10.73
C ARG A 83 -0.18 -3.50 -11.55
N GLU A 84 -0.31 -3.54 -12.87
CA GLU A 84 0.60 -2.87 -13.82
C GLU A 84 2.10 -3.15 -13.51
N PRO A 85 2.52 -4.43 -13.46
CA PRO A 85 3.91 -4.78 -13.19
C PRO A 85 4.81 -4.26 -14.31
N TRP A 86 5.94 -3.64 -13.95
CA TRP A 86 6.88 -3.05 -14.88
C TRP A 86 8.15 -3.90 -15.02
N PRO A 87 8.47 -4.38 -16.25
CA PRO A 87 9.68 -5.15 -16.49
C PRO A 87 10.91 -4.23 -16.50
N SER A 88 11.99 -4.65 -15.84
CA SER A 88 13.28 -3.95 -15.91
C SER A 88 14.45 -4.92 -15.73
N GLN A 89 15.68 -4.41 -15.73
CA GLN A 89 16.86 -5.23 -15.40
C GLN A 89 16.83 -5.77 -13.95
N ALA A 90 16.12 -5.09 -13.05
CA ALA A 90 16.07 -5.42 -11.62
C ALA A 90 14.70 -5.91 -11.13
N THR A 91 13.67 -5.91 -11.99
CA THR A 91 12.30 -6.26 -11.61
C THR A 91 11.65 -7.19 -12.63
N GLY A 92 10.89 -8.15 -12.13
CA GLY A 92 10.18 -9.14 -12.93
C GLY A 92 8.68 -8.86 -13.05
N THR A 93 8.05 -9.65 -13.90
CA THR A 93 6.59 -9.66 -14.13
C THR A 93 6.06 -11.10 -14.22
N GLY A 94 6.76 -12.05 -13.59
CA GLY A 94 6.43 -13.48 -13.63
C GLY A 94 5.59 -13.96 -12.45
N LEU A 95 5.50 -13.17 -11.38
CA LEU A 95 4.70 -13.45 -10.18
C LEU A 95 3.61 -12.38 -10.02
N THR A 96 2.61 -12.40 -10.91
CA THR A 96 1.58 -11.37 -11.02
C THR A 96 0.24 -11.75 -10.41
N GLY A 97 0.04 -13.01 -10.05
CA GLY A 97 -1.12 -13.46 -9.30
C GLY A 97 -0.96 -14.88 -8.78
N GLY A 98 -1.79 -15.22 -7.80
CA GLY A 98 -1.78 -16.54 -7.18
C GLY A 98 -2.85 -16.68 -6.11
N ARG A 99 -3.18 -17.92 -5.76
CA ARG A 99 -4.27 -18.28 -4.87
C ARG A 99 -3.75 -18.69 -3.49
N LEU A 100 -4.10 -17.97 -2.45
CA LEU A 100 -3.80 -18.35 -1.07
C LEU A 100 -4.90 -19.26 -0.51
N ALA A 101 -4.55 -20.51 -0.21
CA ALA A 101 -5.35 -21.37 0.65
C ALA A 101 -5.13 -21.01 2.14
N ARG A 102 -5.91 -21.61 3.03
CA ARG A 102 -5.66 -21.53 4.46
C ARG A 102 -4.30 -22.15 4.80
N GLY A 103 -3.48 -21.41 5.55
CA GLY A 103 -2.12 -21.81 5.91
C GLY A 103 -1.05 -21.27 4.96
N ASP A 104 -1.43 -20.87 3.74
CA ASP A 104 -0.52 -20.20 2.82
C ASP A 104 -0.21 -18.78 3.30
N ILE A 105 1.01 -18.34 3.00
CA ILE A 105 1.51 -17.01 3.35
C ILE A 105 2.03 -16.36 2.08
N LEU A 106 1.55 -15.15 1.80
CA LEU A 106 2.19 -14.22 0.88
C LEU A 106 3.07 -13.28 1.70
N LEU A 107 4.35 -13.24 1.38
CA LEU A 107 5.30 -12.34 2.04
C LEU A 107 5.60 -11.17 1.12
N VAL A 108 5.48 -9.95 1.65
CA VAL A 108 5.83 -8.72 0.93
C VAL A 108 6.83 -7.95 1.76
N VAL A 109 7.98 -7.61 1.18
CA VAL A 109 9.00 -6.78 1.85
C VAL A 109 9.08 -5.44 1.12
N SER A 110 8.81 -4.36 1.84
CA SER A 110 8.83 -3.02 1.26
C SER A 110 10.24 -2.62 0.82
N ARG A 111 10.33 -2.07 -0.39
CA ARG A 111 11.50 -1.35 -0.91
C ARG A 111 11.13 0.06 -1.33
N MET A 112 10.13 0.63 -0.67
CA MET A 112 9.71 2.02 -0.87
C MET A 112 10.40 2.91 0.16
N ASN A 113 11.22 3.84 -0.31
CA ASN A 113 11.92 4.80 0.56
C ASN A 113 10.94 5.74 1.27
N GLU A 114 9.83 6.06 0.63
CA GLU A 114 8.78 6.92 1.14
C GLU A 114 7.41 6.47 0.61
N GLY A 115 6.35 6.89 1.30
CA GLY A 115 4.97 6.76 0.82
C GLY A 115 4.42 5.33 0.68
N GLY A 116 5.13 4.31 1.17
CA GLY A 116 4.63 2.93 1.21
C GLY A 116 3.48 2.77 2.20
N VAL A 117 2.38 2.14 1.78
CA VAL A 117 1.14 1.99 2.54
C VAL A 117 0.49 0.63 2.38
N VAL A 118 -0.26 0.23 3.41
CA VAL A 118 -1.19 -0.91 3.37
C VAL A 118 -2.53 -0.47 3.95
N PHE A 119 -3.64 -0.72 3.26
CA PHE A 119 -4.98 -0.43 3.79
C PHE A 119 -5.99 -1.49 3.36
N ALA A 120 -7.09 -1.58 4.11
CA ALA A 120 -8.16 -2.54 3.90
C ALA A 120 -9.41 -1.87 3.31
N ASP A 121 -10.08 -2.54 2.38
CA ASP A 121 -11.43 -2.19 1.89
C ASP A 121 -11.60 -0.72 1.44
N GLY A 122 -10.53 -0.13 0.88
CA GLY A 122 -10.52 1.26 0.43
C GLY A 122 -10.44 2.32 1.54
N MET A 123 -10.23 1.93 2.80
CA MET A 123 -10.15 2.85 3.93
C MET A 123 -8.75 3.47 4.07
N GLU A 124 -8.37 4.36 3.13
CA GLU A 124 -7.04 4.97 3.08
C GLU A 124 -6.62 5.74 4.35
N GLY A 125 -7.58 6.27 5.11
CA GLY A 125 -7.32 6.97 6.37
C GLY A 125 -6.91 6.04 7.52
N ASP A 126 -7.25 4.75 7.45
CA ASP A 126 -6.89 3.71 8.41
C ASP A 126 -5.87 2.75 7.78
N ARG A 127 -4.68 3.30 7.55
CA ARG A 127 -3.59 2.62 6.85
C ARG A 127 -2.42 2.32 7.79
N LEU A 128 -1.68 1.27 7.46
CA LEU A 128 -0.36 1.01 8.04
C LEU A 128 0.72 1.68 7.19
N ASP A 129 1.73 2.26 7.85
CA ASP A 129 2.92 2.77 7.19
C ASP A 129 3.83 1.59 6.80
N PHE A 130 4.08 1.44 5.50
CA PHE A 130 4.87 0.33 4.94
C PHE A 130 6.21 0.82 4.40
N ALA A 131 6.99 1.40 5.33
CA ALA A 131 8.32 1.95 5.06
C ALA A 131 9.32 0.89 4.61
N TRP A 132 10.45 1.35 4.05
CA TRP A 132 11.54 0.49 3.59
C TRP A 132 11.94 -0.58 4.62
N GLY A 133 12.09 -1.82 4.16
CA GLY A 133 12.53 -2.95 4.97
C GLY A 133 11.43 -3.60 5.81
N ARG A 134 10.26 -2.97 5.91
CA ARG A 134 9.11 -3.57 6.61
C ARG A 134 8.64 -4.82 5.89
N THR A 135 8.26 -5.81 6.69
CA THR A 135 7.74 -7.08 6.20
C THR A 135 6.26 -7.18 6.52
N LEU A 136 5.46 -7.46 5.49
CA LEU A 136 4.03 -7.73 5.60
C LEU A 136 3.78 -9.20 5.30
N ARG A 137 3.07 -9.87 6.21
CA ARG A 137 2.59 -11.23 6.05
C ARG A 137 1.10 -11.18 5.75
N VAL A 138 0.70 -11.69 4.58
CA VAL A 138 -0.71 -11.75 4.19
C VAL A 138 -1.18 -13.20 4.17
N THR A 139 -2.32 -13.45 4.80
CA THR A 139 -2.91 -14.78 4.99
C THR A 139 -4.44 -14.71 4.86
N VAL A 140 -5.07 -15.88 4.70
CA VAL A 140 -6.52 -16.01 4.91
C VAL A 140 -6.79 -15.81 6.41
N GLY A 141 -7.64 -14.85 6.77
CA GLY A 141 -7.94 -14.54 8.16
C GLY A 141 -8.83 -15.59 8.85
N ASP A 142 -8.64 -15.74 10.17
CA ASP A 142 -9.43 -16.67 11.00
C ASP A 142 -10.87 -16.21 11.20
N ARG A 143 -11.12 -14.91 11.04
CA ARG A 143 -12.46 -14.32 11.15
C ARG A 143 -13.22 -14.46 9.83
N GLN A 144 -14.49 -14.81 9.96
CA GLN A 144 -15.42 -14.92 8.84
C GLN A 144 -16.59 -13.98 9.06
N LEU A 145 -17.03 -13.31 7.99
CA LEU A 145 -18.29 -12.62 7.98
C LEU A 145 -19.42 -13.66 8.01
N ARG A 146 -20.34 -13.52 8.96
CA ARG A 146 -21.59 -14.30 8.97
C ARG A 146 -22.70 -13.44 8.41
N PHE A 147 -23.06 -13.70 7.16
CA PHE A 147 -24.20 -13.03 6.54
C PHE A 147 -25.49 -13.66 7.05
N VAL A 148 -26.36 -12.85 7.65
CA VAL A 148 -27.72 -13.25 8.02
C VAL A 148 -28.66 -12.61 6.99
N PRO A 149 -29.26 -13.40 6.09
CA PRO A 149 -30.23 -12.87 5.14
C PRO A 149 -31.36 -12.20 5.90
N GLY A 150 -31.57 -10.90 5.64
CA GLY A 150 -32.77 -10.23 6.12
C GLY A 150 -34.01 -10.77 5.40
N ALA A 151 -35.16 -10.75 6.07
CA ALA A 151 -36.43 -10.87 5.36
C ALA A 151 -36.46 -9.79 4.27
N ARG A 152 -36.88 -10.15 3.04
CA ARG A 152 -37.05 -9.18 1.96
C ARG A 152 -37.88 -8.01 2.49
N PRO A 153 -37.36 -6.77 2.50
CA PRO A 153 -38.17 -5.64 2.92
C PRO A 153 -39.43 -5.61 2.04
N PRO A 154 -40.61 -5.34 2.62
CA PRO A 154 -41.83 -5.28 1.84
C PRO A 154 -41.65 -4.30 0.68
N PRO A 155 -42.26 -4.57 -0.49
CA PRO A 155 -42.14 -3.69 -1.64
C PRO A 155 -42.48 -2.26 -1.22
N ILE A 156 -41.63 -1.31 -1.62
CA ILE A 156 -41.83 0.11 -1.34
C ILE A 156 -43.16 0.49 -1.98
N SER A 157 -44.11 0.97 -1.17
CA SER A 157 -45.40 1.41 -1.70
C SER A 157 -45.21 2.55 -2.71
N PRO A 158 -46.06 2.69 -3.75
CA PRO A 158 -45.98 3.81 -4.69
C PRO A 158 -45.95 5.19 -4.01
N ARG A 159 -46.61 5.32 -2.84
CA ARG A 159 -46.54 6.53 -1.99
C ARG A 159 -45.18 6.79 -1.36
N GLN A 160 -44.44 5.75 -0.99
CA GLN A 160 -43.08 5.90 -0.46
C GLN A 160 -42.06 6.16 -1.58
N ALA A 161 -42.26 5.59 -2.78
CA ALA A 161 -41.43 5.85 -3.95
C ALA A 161 -41.63 7.27 -4.51
N ALA A 162 -42.86 7.80 -4.44
CA ALA A 162 -43.19 9.16 -4.84
C ALA A 162 -42.79 10.22 -3.79
N ARG A 163 -42.27 9.81 -2.63
CA ARG A 163 -41.83 10.75 -1.61
C ARG A 163 -40.55 11.40 -2.11
N PRO A 164 -40.51 12.73 -2.32
CA PRO A 164 -39.28 13.38 -2.75
C PRO A 164 -38.18 13.05 -1.74
N PRO A 165 -36.93 12.82 -2.20
CA PRO A 165 -35.82 12.63 -1.28
C PRO A 165 -35.89 13.75 -0.25
N ARG A 166 -35.84 13.41 1.04
CA ARG A 166 -35.72 14.44 2.07
C ARG A 166 -34.58 15.34 1.62
N PRO A 167 -34.76 16.67 1.57
CA PRO A 167 -33.65 17.56 1.25
C PRO A 167 -32.56 17.14 2.22
N VAL A 168 -31.46 16.61 1.68
CA VAL A 168 -30.24 16.47 2.44
C VAL A 168 -29.98 17.89 2.85
N ALA A 169 -30.23 18.21 4.13
CA ALA A 169 -29.90 19.52 4.65
C ALA A 169 -28.49 19.74 4.17
N ALA A 170 -28.28 20.77 3.33
CA ALA A 170 -26.96 21.10 2.85
C ALA A 170 -26.18 21.31 4.14
N ARG A 171 -25.46 20.27 4.58
CA ARG A 171 -24.33 20.45 5.44
C ARG A 171 -23.47 21.26 4.52
N THR A 172 -23.51 22.57 4.73
CA THR A 172 -22.38 23.43 4.47
C THR A 172 -21.27 22.69 5.18
N THR A 173 -20.58 21.81 4.46
CA THR A 173 -19.20 21.53 4.72
C THR A 173 -18.63 22.92 4.69
N ALA A 174 -18.50 23.52 5.87
CA ALA A 174 -17.55 24.59 6.06
C ALA A 174 -16.31 24.01 5.41
N VAL A 175 -15.94 24.57 4.25
CA VAL A 175 -14.66 24.31 3.65
C VAL A 175 -13.73 24.73 4.76
N VAL A 176 -13.22 23.74 5.51
CA VAL A 176 -12.13 23.99 6.44
C VAL A 176 -11.07 24.54 5.51
N PRO A 177 -10.72 25.83 5.62
CA PRO A 177 -9.71 26.39 4.74
C PRO A 177 -8.51 25.46 4.88
N ALA A 178 -8.00 24.98 3.74
CA ALA A 178 -6.76 24.22 3.72
C ALA A 178 -5.80 24.97 4.65
N PRO A 179 -5.17 24.30 5.64
CA PRO A 179 -4.27 24.98 6.55
C PRO A 179 -3.34 25.81 5.67
N ALA A 180 -3.29 27.11 5.95
CA ALA A 180 -2.45 28.03 5.20
C ALA A 180 -1.12 27.32 5.02
N VAL A 181 -0.68 27.16 3.77
CA VAL A 181 0.62 26.57 3.46
C VAL A 181 1.61 27.45 4.19
N GLY A 182 1.95 27.03 5.42
CA GLY A 182 2.94 27.69 6.22
C GLY A 182 4.17 27.70 5.34
N THR A 183 4.70 28.90 5.10
CA THR A 183 6.02 29.02 4.54
C THR A 183 6.91 28.08 5.34
N ARG A 184 7.33 26.97 4.71
CA ARG A 184 8.10 25.93 5.38
C ARG A 184 9.22 26.64 6.16
N PRO A 185 9.36 26.40 7.47
CA PRO A 185 10.35 27.11 8.25
C PRO A 185 11.72 26.91 7.60
N ALA A 186 12.60 27.91 7.75
CA ALA A 186 13.94 28.06 7.16
C ALA A 186 14.95 26.88 7.36
N SER A 187 14.46 25.72 7.79
CA SER A 187 15.12 24.43 7.96
C SER A 187 15.85 23.91 6.71
N ARG A 188 15.27 24.02 5.50
CA ARG A 188 15.97 23.59 4.26
C ARG A 188 17.21 24.43 3.96
N ARG A 189 17.18 25.74 4.24
CA ARG A 189 18.36 26.61 4.09
C ARG A 189 19.42 26.28 5.14
N ARG A 190 19.02 26.03 6.39
CA ARG A 190 19.94 25.59 7.45
C ARG A 190 20.60 24.25 7.13
N LEU A 191 19.87 23.29 6.56
CA LEU A 191 20.42 21.99 6.17
C LEU A 191 21.45 22.10 5.02
N ILE A 192 21.18 22.95 4.01
CA ILE A 192 22.12 23.22 2.93
C ILE A 192 23.40 23.87 3.46
N TRP A 193 23.28 24.88 4.33
CA TRP A 193 24.44 25.52 4.95
C TRP A 193 25.25 24.56 5.84
N LEU A 194 24.57 23.64 6.56
CA LEU A 194 25.24 22.62 7.36
C LEU A 194 26.02 21.63 6.47
N LEU A 195 25.42 21.16 5.37
CA LEU A 195 26.09 20.29 4.39
C LEU A 195 27.31 20.98 3.75
N LEU A 196 27.19 22.25 3.35
CA LEU A 196 28.31 23.02 2.80
C LEU A 196 29.43 23.22 3.83
N ALA A 197 29.10 23.47 5.10
CA ALA A 197 30.09 23.59 6.17
C ALA A 197 30.84 22.27 6.43
N ILE A 198 30.15 21.13 6.39
CA ILE A 198 30.78 19.80 6.52
C ILE A 198 31.74 19.54 5.35
N ILE A 199 31.33 19.84 4.11
CA ILE A 199 32.19 19.68 2.94
C ILE A 199 33.45 20.55 3.05
N ALA A 200 33.30 21.81 3.46
CA ALA A 200 34.43 22.72 3.65
C ALA A 200 35.40 22.22 4.74
N LEU A 201 34.87 21.67 5.85
CA LEU A 201 35.69 21.11 6.93
C LEU A 201 36.48 19.88 6.48
N VAL A 202 35.86 18.99 5.70
CA VAL A 202 36.55 17.82 5.11
C VAL A 202 37.66 18.27 4.15
N TRP A 203 37.41 19.30 3.35
CA TRP A 203 38.41 19.84 2.43
C TRP A 203 39.59 20.46 3.18
N LEU A 204 39.31 21.27 4.21
CA LEU A 204 40.35 21.85 5.07
C LEU A 204 41.18 20.76 5.75
N PHE A 205 40.54 19.72 6.30
CA PHE A 205 41.24 18.60 6.91
C PHE A 205 42.18 17.90 5.92
N LYS A 206 41.71 17.61 4.70
CA LYS A 206 42.56 17.03 3.65
C LYS A 206 43.76 17.91 3.30
N THR A 207 43.56 19.22 3.19
CA THR A 207 44.64 20.17 2.89
C THR A 207 45.66 20.24 4.02
N VAL A 208 45.22 20.26 5.28
CA VAL A 208 46.13 20.24 6.45
C VAL A 208 46.91 18.93 6.50
N MET A 209 46.26 17.79 6.30
CA MET A 209 46.94 16.49 6.26
C MET A 209 47.97 16.42 5.13
N ALA A 210 47.67 16.96 3.94
CA ALA A 210 48.62 17.03 2.84
C ALA A 210 49.84 17.89 3.17
N LEU A 211 49.64 19.03 3.86
CA LEU A 211 50.72 19.93 4.26
C LEU A 211 51.62 19.30 5.34
N ILE A 212 51.02 18.64 6.33
CA ILE A 212 51.76 17.88 7.37
C ILE A 212 52.58 16.77 6.73
N THR A 213 51.98 16.02 5.79
CA THR A 213 52.68 14.94 5.07
C THR A 213 53.87 15.48 4.28
N ALA A 214 53.73 16.65 3.64
CA ALA A 214 54.82 17.30 2.92
C ALA A 214 55.94 17.81 3.86
N LEU A 215 55.58 18.30 5.05
CA LEU A 215 56.56 18.76 6.05
C LEU A 215 57.35 17.62 6.70
N VAL A 216 56.73 16.45 6.89
CA VAL A 216 57.39 15.26 7.44
C VAL A 216 58.29 14.57 6.40
N ALA A 217 58.04 14.80 5.11
CA ALA A 217 58.82 14.25 4.01
C ALA A 217 60.02 15.12 3.57
N ALA A 218 60.21 16.29 4.19
CA ALA A 218 61.33 17.23 3.95
C ALA A 218 62.33 17.17 5.10
#